data_AF-A9QQD5-F1
#
_entry.id   AF-A9QQD5-F1
#
_cell.length_a   1.000
_cell.length_b   1.000
_cell.length_c   1.000
_cell.angle_alpha   90.00
_cell.angle_beta   90.00
_cell.angle_gamma   90.00
#
_symmetry.space_group_name_H-M   'P 1'
#
loop_
_entity.id
_entity.type
_entity.pdbx_description
1 polymer ?
#
loop_
_entity_poly.entity_id
_entity_poly.type
_entity_poly.pdbx_seq_one_letter_code
_entity_poly.pdbx_strand_id
1 'polypeptide(L)'
;KNNALTIKNLLHEIVPSESYHKVKTDMVVLYLKKASSQHWAYVTESEKKAKEPKAPKLDKEEDPGASLMSLMKQMYEDGDDEMKRTIAKAWTEARDKKSPDEIV
;
A
#
# COMPACT_ATOMS: atom_id res chain seq x y z
N LYS A 1 25.58 26.56 -6.48
CA LYS A 1 24.42 25.66 -6.72
C LYS A 1 23.56 25.68 -5.46
N ASN A 2 22.27 25.98 -5.58
CA ASN A 2 21.35 26.00 -4.44
C ASN A 2 20.62 24.66 -4.37
N ASN A 3 20.62 24.03 -3.21
CA ASN A 3 19.86 22.81 -2.97
C ASN A 3 18.52 23.19 -2.32
N ALA A 4 17.42 22.63 -2.81
CA ALA A 4 16.08 22.83 -2.26
C ALA A 4 15.46 21.47 -1.93
N LEU A 5 14.97 21.33 -0.70
CA LEU A 5 14.22 20.15 -0.24
C LEU A 5 12.80 20.60 0.08
N THR A 6 11.80 19.96 -0.53
CA THR A 6 10.38 20.20 -0.25
C THR A 6 9.71 18.87 0.08
N ILE A 7 9.20 18.76 1.31
CA ILE A 7 8.44 17.60 1.77
C ILE A 7 6.98 18.05 1.85
N LYS A 8 6.10 17.40 1.09
CA LYS A 8 4.66 17.66 1.11
C LYS A 8 3.96 16.55 1.89
N ASN A 9 2.87 16.91 2.58
CA ASN A 9 1.95 15.96 3.24
C ASN A 9 2.67 14.99 4.19
N LEU A 10 3.11 15.53 5.32
CA LEU A 10 3.53 14.70 6.45
C LEU A 10 2.38 13.78 6.87
N LEU A 11 2.72 12.64 7.46
CA LEU A 11 1.74 11.64 7.88
C LEU A 11 0.72 12.22 8.88
N HIS A 12 1.17 13.10 9.76
CA HIS A 12 0.32 13.84 10.70
C HIS A 12 0.86 15.26 10.94
N GLU A 13 0.10 16.03 11.72
CA GLU A 13 0.45 17.41 12.06
C GLU A 13 1.70 17.52 12.95
N ILE A 14 2.40 18.64 12.77
CA ILE A 14 3.56 19.04 13.55
C ILE A 14 3.30 20.40 14.20
N VAL A 15 4.12 20.79 15.16
CA VAL A 15 4.16 22.12 15.77
C VAL A 15 5.31 22.91 15.12
N PRO A 16 5.05 23.79 14.13
CA PRO A 16 6.12 24.46 13.40
C PRO A 16 6.97 25.38 14.28
N SER A 17 6.36 26.01 15.28
CA SER A 17 7.03 26.92 16.22
C SER A 17 8.07 26.23 17.12
N GLU A 18 7.90 24.93 17.37
CA GLU A 18 8.85 24.12 18.16
C GLU A 18 9.75 23.25 17.29
N SER A 19 9.58 23.33 15.96
CA SER A 19 10.41 22.62 15.00
C SER A 19 11.62 23.47 14.61
N TYR A 20 12.76 22.85 14.37
CA TYR A 20 14.00 23.56 14.08
C TYR A 20 14.92 22.73 13.19
N HIS A 21 15.97 23.36 12.67
CA HIS A 21 17.01 22.66 11.91
C HIS A 21 18.39 22.89 12.53
N LYS A 22 19.29 21.94 12.29
CA LYS A 22 20.70 22.05 12.66
C LYS A 22 21.55 21.73 11.44
N VAL A 23 22.45 22.64 11.09
CA VAL A 23 23.46 22.39 10.07
C VAL A 23 24.65 21.71 10.72
N LYS A 24 25.10 20.61 10.14
CA LYS A 24 26.30 19.87 10.52
C LYS A 24 27.22 19.78 9.30
N THR A 25 28.42 19.25 9.49
CA THR A 25 29.30 18.90 8.38
C THR A 25 28.57 17.95 7.43
N ASP A 26 28.49 18.35 6.16
CA ASP A 26 27.88 17.60 5.05
C ASP A 26 26.39 17.25 5.17
N MET A 27 25.68 17.72 6.21
CA MET A 27 24.25 17.39 6.38
C MET A 27 23.45 18.48 7.08
N VAL A 28 22.15 18.54 6.77
CA VAL A 28 21.17 19.35 7.50
C VAL A 28 20.20 18.39 8.20
N VAL A 29 20.04 18.55 9.51
CA VAL A 29 19.09 17.77 10.32
C VAL A 29 17.87 18.63 10.58
N LEU A 30 16.70 18.15 10.17
CA LEU A 30 15.40 18.76 10.45
C LEU A 30 14.76 18.03 11.63
N TYR A 31 14.47 18.78 12.70
CA TYR A 31 13.76 18.31 13.88
C TYR A 31 12.33 18.84 13.83
N LEU A 32 11.37 17.95 13.60
CA LEU A 32 9.95 18.29 13.52
C LEU A 32 9.23 17.79 14.78
N LYS A 33 8.70 18.71 15.58
CA LYS A 33 7.93 18.38 16.79
C LYS A 33 6.55 17.88 16.36
N LYS A 34 6.21 16.63 16.70
CA LYS A 34 4.86 16.09 16.46
C LYS A 34 3.82 16.85 17.30
N ALA A 35 2.65 17.12 16.71
CA ALA A 35 1.53 17.74 17.43
C ALA A 35 0.88 16.79 18.45
N SER A 36 0.97 15.48 18.23
CA SER A 36 0.50 14.45 19.16
C SER A 36 1.60 13.45 19.50
N SER A 37 1.42 12.70 20.60
CA SER A 37 2.34 11.65 21.04
C SER A 37 2.24 10.35 20.22
N GLN A 38 1.47 10.34 19.12
CA GLN A 38 1.23 9.13 18.35
C GLN A 38 2.49 8.63 17.62
N HIS A 39 2.56 7.32 17.46
CA HIS A 39 3.58 6.67 16.66
C HIS A 39 3.38 7.01 15.17
N TRP A 40 4.47 7.26 14.45
CA TRP A 40 4.44 7.52 13.01
C TRP A 40 5.12 6.34 12.33
N ALA A 41 4.34 5.48 11.67
CA ALA A 41 4.89 4.36 10.90
C ALA A 41 5.66 4.83 9.66
N TYR A 42 5.33 6.01 9.14
CA TYR A 42 5.94 6.64 7.96
C TYR A 42 6.09 8.16 8.18
N VAL A 43 6.93 8.83 7.38
CA VAL A 43 7.11 10.29 7.47
C VAL A 43 6.01 11.01 6.69
N THR A 44 5.65 10.48 5.53
CA THR A 44 4.65 11.08 4.63
C THR A 44 3.48 10.15 4.37
N GLU A 45 2.32 10.73 4.02
CA GLU A 45 1.18 9.94 3.56
C GLU A 45 1.47 9.18 2.26
N SER A 46 2.31 9.74 1.39
CA SER A 46 2.71 9.08 0.13
C SER A 46 3.45 7.77 0.38
N GLU A 47 4.35 7.74 1.37
CA GLU A 47 5.05 6.51 1.75
C GLU A 47 4.09 5.46 2.30
N LYS A 48 3.12 5.88 3.12
CA LYS A 48 2.08 4.99 3.62
C LYS A 48 1.29 4.36 2.46
N LYS A 49 0.81 5.17 1.51
CA LYS A 49 0.06 4.70 0.34
C LYS A 49 0.86 3.80 -0.60
N ALA A 50 2.19 3.98 -0.65
CA ALA A 50 3.07 3.18 -1.48
C ALA A 50 3.45 1.84 -0.84
N LYS A 51 3.48 1.77 0.51
CA LYS A 51 3.94 0.60 1.26
C LYS A 51 2.82 -0.23 1.88
N GLU A 52 1.66 0.37 2.15
CA GLU A 52 0.49 -0.40 2.59
C GLU A 52 -0.16 -1.04 1.37
N PRO A 53 -0.29 -2.38 1.34
CA PRO A 53 -1.02 -3.05 0.27
C PRO A 53 -2.44 -2.50 0.26
N LYS A 54 -2.87 -1.97 -0.88
CA LYS A 54 -4.26 -1.52 -1.06
C LYS A 54 -5.16 -2.70 -0.77
N ALA A 55 -5.93 -2.62 0.32
CA ALA A 55 -7.00 -3.57 0.54
C ALA A 55 -7.89 -3.54 -0.71
N PRO A 56 -8.15 -4.69 -1.35
CA PRO A 56 -8.98 -4.73 -2.54
C PRO A 56 -10.38 -4.22 -2.17
N LYS A 57 -10.91 -3.35 -3.03
CA LYS A 57 -12.26 -2.80 -2.85
C LYS A 57 -13.23 -3.94 -3.15
N LEU A 58 -13.72 -4.59 -2.10
CA LEU A 58 -14.82 -5.55 -2.22
C LEU A 58 -16.12 -4.76 -2.30
N ASP A 59 -16.55 -4.45 -3.52
CA ASP A 59 -17.90 -3.94 -3.75
C ASP A 59 -18.89 -5.06 -3.38
N LYS A 60 -19.70 -4.81 -2.34
CA LYS A 60 -20.56 -5.80 -1.68
C LYS A 60 -21.84 -6.14 -2.46
N GLU A 61 -21.99 -5.62 -3.68
CA GLU A 61 -23.23 -5.71 -4.46
C GLU A 61 -23.16 -6.68 -5.65
N GLU A 62 -21.98 -7.20 -6.00
CA GLU A 62 -21.85 -8.20 -7.08
C GLU A 62 -21.79 -9.63 -6.54
N ASP A 63 -22.42 -10.55 -7.27
CA ASP A 63 -22.48 -11.98 -6.98
C ASP A 63 -21.14 -12.52 -6.43
N PRO A 64 -21.14 -13.43 -5.44
CA PRO A 64 -19.93 -13.91 -4.78
C PRO A 64 -18.83 -14.42 -5.74
N GLY A 65 -19.23 -14.95 -6.90
CA GLY A 65 -18.31 -15.39 -7.96
C GLY A 65 -17.70 -14.25 -8.79
N ALA A 66 -18.44 -13.19 -9.05
CA ALA A 66 -17.96 -12.01 -9.78
C ALA A 66 -17.02 -11.17 -8.90
N SER A 67 -17.38 -10.98 -7.62
CA SER A 67 -16.56 -10.27 -6.64
C SER A 67 -15.19 -10.94 -6.45
N LEU A 68 -15.15 -12.29 -6.40
CA LEU A 68 -13.90 -13.05 -6.31
C LEU A 68 -13.05 -12.94 -7.59
N MET A 69 -13.67 -12.93 -8.77
CA MET A 69 -12.97 -12.72 -10.05
C MET A 69 -12.34 -11.34 -10.14
N SER A 70 -13.08 -10.30 -9.77
CA SER A 70 -12.59 -8.92 -9.74
C SER A 70 -11.40 -8.78 -8.77
N LEU A 71 -11.51 -9.37 -7.58
CA LEU A 71 -10.44 -9.45 -6.59
C LEU A 71 -9.17 -10.12 -7.15
N MET A 72 -9.30 -11.30 -7.76
CA MET A 72 -8.17 -12.03 -8.32
C MET A 72 -7.53 -11.31 -9.51
N LYS A 73 -8.35 -10.64 -10.33
CA LYS A 73 -7.86 -9.83 -11.45
C LYS A 73 -7.07 -8.62 -10.96
N GLN A 74 -7.57 -7.91 -9.95
CA GLN A 74 -6.85 -6.79 -9.35
C GLN A 74 -5.52 -7.24 -8.72
N MET A 75 -5.51 -8.40 -8.04
CA MET A 75 -4.27 -8.97 -7.49
C MET A 75 -3.27 -9.42 -8.56
N TYR A 76 -3.74 -9.83 -9.75
CA TYR A 76 -2.86 -10.13 -10.89
C TYR A 76 -2.29 -8.85 -11.51
N GLU A 77 -3.10 -7.82 -11.69
CA GLU A 77 -2.68 -6.55 -12.32
C GLU A 77 -1.71 -5.75 -11.43
N ASP A 78 -1.94 -5.72 -10.12
CA ASP A 78 -1.13 -4.99 -9.14
C ASP A 78 0.04 -5.81 -8.55
N GLY A 79 0.12 -7.12 -8.84
CA GLY A 79 1.07 -8.05 -8.24
C GLY A 79 2.46 -8.11 -8.90
N ASP A 80 3.46 -8.51 -8.13
CA ASP A 80 4.76 -8.94 -8.66
C ASP A 80 4.66 -10.27 -9.44
N ASP A 81 5.71 -10.64 -10.17
CA ASP A 81 5.69 -11.84 -11.03
C ASP A 81 5.50 -13.15 -10.24
N GLU A 82 5.80 -13.17 -8.94
CA GLU A 82 5.65 -14.33 -8.07
C GLU A 82 4.20 -14.49 -7.60
N MET A 83 3.54 -13.39 -7.23
CA MET A 83 2.13 -13.37 -6.86
C MET A 83 1.23 -13.72 -8.06
N LYS A 84 1.57 -13.21 -9.26
CA LYS A 84 0.87 -13.56 -10.52
C LYS A 84 0.90 -15.05 -10.82
N ARG A 85 2.06 -15.70 -10.64
CA ARG A 85 2.22 -17.16 -10.84
C ARG A 85 1.36 -17.95 -9.85
N THR A 86 1.35 -17.53 -8.60
CA THR A 86 0.58 -18.19 -7.54
C THR A 86 -0.93 -18.12 -7.80
N ILE A 87 -1.44 -16.95 -8.21
CA ILE A 87 -2.85 -16.76 -8.54
C ILE A 87 -3.25 -17.55 -9.79
N ALA A 88 -2.43 -17.52 -10.84
CA ALA A 88 -2.67 -18.30 -12.06
C ALA A 88 -2.72 -19.82 -11.78
N LYS A 89 -1.83 -20.30 -10.90
CA LYS A 89 -1.81 -21.70 -10.48
C LYS A 89 -3.08 -22.08 -9.69
N ALA A 90 -3.46 -21.28 -8.70
CA ALA A 90 -4.66 -21.51 -7.91
C ALA A 90 -5.96 -21.45 -8.75
N TRP A 91 -6.02 -20.55 -9.74
CA TRP A 91 -7.15 -20.45 -10.68
C TRP A 91 -7.29 -21.71 -11.56
N THR A 92 -6.15 -22.20 -12.06
CA THR A 92 -6.11 -23.42 -12.89
C THR A 92 -6.50 -24.64 -12.07
N GLU A 93 -5.93 -24.80 -10.87
CA GLU A 93 -6.26 -25.90 -9.95
C GLU A 93 -7.73 -25.87 -9.50
N ALA A 94 -8.30 -24.68 -9.25
CA ALA A 94 -9.70 -24.53 -8.88
C ALA A 94 -10.67 -24.85 -10.04
N ARG A 95 -10.25 -24.61 -11.29
CA ARG A 95 -11.04 -24.93 -12.49
C ARG A 95 -10.95 -26.41 -12.84
N ASP A 96 -9.77 -27.03 -12.72
CA ASP A 96 -9.59 -28.46 -12.94
C ASP A 96 -10.35 -29.30 -11.90
N LYS A 97 -10.57 -28.77 -10.69
CA LYS A 97 -11.40 -29.44 -9.67
C LYS A 97 -12.92 -29.28 -9.88
N LYS A 98 -13.36 -28.50 -10.88
CA LYS A 98 -14.77 -28.27 -11.24
C LYS A 98 -15.07 -28.69 -12.69
N SER A 99 -14.88 -29.96 -13.01
CA SER A 99 -15.51 -30.64 -14.16
C SER A 99 -15.33 -32.15 -14.04
N PRO A 100 -16.34 -32.98 -14.40
CA PRO A 100 -17.51 -33.31 -13.60
C PRO A 100 -17.47 -34.81 -13.19
N ASP A 101 -17.66 -35.13 -11.92
CA ASP A 101 -17.90 -36.51 -11.49
C ASP A 101 -18.95 -36.54 -10.37
N GLU A 102 -20.08 -35.89 -10.62
CA GLU A 102 -21.26 -35.98 -9.76
C GLU A 102 -22.55 -35.77 -10.58
N ILE A 103 -22.78 -36.62 -11.58
CA ILE A 103 -24.14 -37.04 -11.96
C ILE A 103 -24.09 -38.52 -12.38
N VAL A 104 -24.86 -39.33 -11.63
CA VAL A 104 -25.15 -40.78 -11.71
C VAL A 104 -24.25 -41.68 -10.87
#